data_AF-A0A497LZC4-F1
#
_entry.id   AF-A0A497LZC4-F1
#
_cell.length_a   1.000
_cell.length_b   1.000
_cell.length_c   1.000
_cell.angle_alpha   90.00
_cell.angle_beta   90.00
_cell.angle_gamma   90.00
#
_symmetry.space_group_name_H-M   'P 1'
#
loop_
_entity.id
_entity.type
_entity.pdbx_description
1 polymer ?
#
loop_
_entity_poly.entity_id
_entity_poly.type
_entity_poly.pdbx_seq_one_letter_code
_entity_poly.pdbx_strand_id
1 'polypeptide(L)' 'MRILEAKELSVETNGKLVVNKVSLHVNTGEIILLFGPNGSGKT' A
#
# COMPACT_ATOMS: atom_id res chain seq x y z
N MET A 1 -18.54 1.90 -4.57
CA MET A 1 -17.78 2.71 -5.56
C MET A 1 -16.33 2.70 -5.10
N ARG A 2 -15.36 2.37 -5.97
CA ARG A 2 -13.94 2.43 -5.59
C ARG A 2 -13.52 3.90 -5.54
N ILE A 3 -12.94 4.33 -4.42
CA ILE A 3 -12.42 5.70 -4.25
C ILE A 3 -10.90 5.76 -4.34
N LEU A 4 -10.22 4.65 -4.03
CA LEU A 4 -8.77 4.49 -4.14
C LEU A 4 -8.46 3.15 -4.81
N GLU A 5 -7.46 3.14 -5.69
CA GLU A 5 -6.94 1.93 -6.32
C GLU A 5 -5.43 2.08 -6.54
N ALA A 6 -4.67 1.04 -6.17
CA ALA A 6 -3.28 0.84 -6.54
C ALA A 6 -3.12 -0.54 -7.17
N LYS A 7 -2.42 -0.63 -8.30
CA LYS A 7 -2.15 -1.87 -9.02
C LYS A 7 -0.65 -2.08 -9.14
N GLU A 8 -0.19 -3.24 -8.69
CA GLU A 8 1.21 -3.65 -8.72
C GLU A 8 2.20 -2.56 -8.28
N LEU A 9 1.84 -1.81 -7.22
CA LEU A 9 2.65 -0.73 -6.70
C LEU A 9 3.98 -1.27 -6.18
N SER A 10 5.07 -0.67 -6.67
CA SER A 10 6.42 -0.89 -6.17
C SER A 10 7.02 0.45 -5.76
N VAL A 11 7.70 0.49 -4.62
CA VAL A 11 8.34 1.70 -4.09
C VAL A 11 9.74 1.35 -3.62
N GLU A 12 10.72 2.12 -4.09
CA GLU A 12 12.11 2.04 -3.66
C GLU A 12 12.48 3.29 -2.88
N THR A 13 13.16 3.12 -1.76
CA THR A 13 13.74 4.22 -0.97
C THR A 13 15.13 3.82 -0.50
N ASN A 14 16.11 4.72 -0.65
CA ASN A 14 17.51 4.48 -0.29
C ASN A 14 18.09 3.16 -0.84
N GLY A 15 17.78 2.81 -2.10
CA GLY A 15 18.26 1.57 -2.72
C GLY A 15 17.56 0.29 -2.25
N LYS A 16 16.51 0.41 -1.43
CA LYS A 16 15.75 -0.73 -0.89
C LYS A 16 14.32 -0.71 -1.42
N LEU A 17 13.91 -1.82 -2.04
CA LEU A 17 12.52 -2.08 -2.40
C LEU A 17 11.70 -2.30 -1.11
N VAL A 18 10.84 -1.34 -0.77
CA VAL A 18 10.02 -1.35 0.48
C VAL A 18 8.57 -1.76 0.24
N VAL A 19 8.06 -1.53 -0.97
CA VAL A 19 6.78 -2.06 -1.45
C VAL A 19 7.07 -2.81 -2.74
N ASN A 20 6.58 -4.03 -2.90
CA ASN A 20 6.88 -4.89 -4.05
C ASN A 20 5.58 -5.43 -4.66
N LYS A 21 5.17 -4.84 -5.79
CA LYS A 21 3.99 -5.26 -6.58
C LYS A 21 2.70 -5.43 -5.77
N VAL A 22 2.46 -4.53 -4.80
CA VAL A 22 1.26 -4.59 -3.96
C VAL A 22 0.07 -4.01 -4.73
N SER A 23 -1.04 -4.73 -4.74
CA SER A 23 -2.32 -4.23 -5.26
C SER A 23 -3.32 -4.09 -4.13
N LEU A 24 -4.00 -2.93 -4.05
CA LEU A 24 -5.03 -2.67 -3.05
C LEU A 24 -6.11 -1.75 -3.64
N HIS A 25 -7.31 -1.83 -3.09
CA HIS A 25 -8.37 -0.87 -3.38
C HIS A 25 -9.12 -0.55 -2.09
N VAL A 26 -9.76 0.62 -2.07
CA VAL A 26 -10.65 1.02 -0.98
C VAL A 26 -11.95 1.53 -1.59
N ASN A 27 -13.07 1.02 -1.06
CA ASN A 27 -14.39 1.48 -1.45
C ASN A 27 -14.81 2.71 -0.63
N THR A 28 -15.69 3.54 -1.20
CA THR A 28 -16.31 4.65 -0.48
C THR A 28 -16.96 4.16 0.81
N GLY A 29 -16.59 4.75 1.95
CA GLY A 29 -17.10 4.39 3.28
C GLY A 29 -16.42 3.19 3.94
N GLU A 30 -15.47 2.53 3.27
CA GLU A 30 -14.71 1.41 3.82
C GLU A 30 -13.61 1.92 4.78
N ILE A 31 -13.54 1.33 5.97
CA ILE A 31 -12.48 1.58 6.95
C ILE A 31 -11.47 0.44 6.84
N ILE A 32 -10.22 0.76 6.52
CA ILE A 32 -9.13 -0.22 6.43
C ILE A 32 -8.02 0.09 7.44
N LEU A 33 -7.31 -0.96 7.84
CA LEU A 33 -6.11 -0.86 8.67
C LEU A 33 -4.91 -1.38 7.89
N LEU A 34 -3.87 -0.56 7.75
CA LEU A 34 -2.56 -1.01 7.31
C LEU A 34 -1.75 -1.39 8.55
N PHE A 35 -1.51 -2.69 8.76
CA PHE A 35 -0.81 -3.23 9.93
C PHE A 35 0.51 -3.91 9.56
N GLY A 36 1.50 -3.84 10.45
CA GLY A 36 2.80 -4.51 10.28
C GLY A 36 3.97 -3.81 10.99
N PRO A 37 5.16 -4.45 11.06
CA PRO A 37 6.34 -3.91 11.73
C PRO A 37 6.88 -2.59 11.15
N ASN A 38 7.71 -1.86 11.89
CA ASN A 38 8.37 -0.65 11.36
C ASN A 38 9.21 -0.98 10.11
N GLY A 39 9.15 -0.11 9.11
CA GLY A 39 9.86 -0.29 7.84
C GLY A 39 9.19 -1.25 6.84
N SER A 40 7.97 -1.72 7.08
CA SER A 40 7.24 -2.61 6.17
C SER A 40 6.52 -1.92 5.00
N GLY A 41 6.77 -0.63 4.75
CA GLY A 41 6.16 0.12 3.63
C GLY A 41 4.72 0.61 3.86
N LYS A 42 4.30 0.81 5.12
CA LYS A 42 2.95 1.34 5.46
C LYS A 42 2.83 2.86 5.37
N THR A 43 3.95 3.57 5.42
CA THR A 43 4.10 5.03 5.31
C THR A 43 5.09 5.30 4.21
#